data_AF-A0A7Y5VAV3-F1
#
_entry.id   AF-A0A7Y5VAV3-F1
#
_cell.length_a   1.000
_cell.length_b   1.000
_cell.length_c   1.000
_cell.angle_alpha   90.00
_cell.angle_beta   90.00
_cell.angle_gamma   90.00
#
_symmetry.space_group_name_H-M   'P 1'
#
loop_
_entity.id
_entity.type
_entity.pdbx_description
1 polymer ?
#
loop_
_entity_poly.entity_id
_entity_poly.type
_entity_poly.pdbx_seq_one_letter_code
_entity_poly.pdbx_strand_id
1 'polypeptide(L)'
;GGSHLHAVGQCNAPDFASAGGHFNPSSKMHGFRNPAGHHAGDLTNVSIPESGALRVELLAPGVRLGPGDGTLLDADGAAVVIHALADDYQTDPAGASGTRIACGVVQR
;
A
#
# COMPACT_ATOMS: atom_id res chain seq x y z
N GLY A 1 1.01 -8.89 -8.06
CA GLY A 1 0.11 -8.48 -6.98
C GLY A 1 0.12 -6.98 -6.86
N GLY A 2 -1.01 -6.40 -6.48
CA GLY A 2 -1.11 -5.02 -6.02
C GLY A 2 -0.21 -4.79 -4.82
N SER A 3 0.39 -3.61 -4.74
CA SER A 3 1.23 -3.23 -3.62
C SER A 3 0.85 -1.85 -3.14
N HIS A 4 0.66 -1.70 -1.84
CA HIS A 4 0.18 -0.47 -1.24
C HIS A 4 0.87 -0.20 0.09
N LEU A 5 1.03 1.07 0.42
CA LEU A 5 1.25 1.53 1.78
C LEU A 5 -0.09 1.68 2.47
N HIS A 6 -0.21 1.06 3.64
CA HIS A 6 -1.38 1.05 4.50
C HIS A 6 -1.17 1.95 5.71
N ALA A 7 -2.28 2.49 6.23
CA ALA A 7 -2.28 3.60 7.18
C ALA A 7 -1.94 3.23 8.63
N VAL A 8 -1.75 1.94 8.95
CA VAL A 8 -1.41 1.49 10.30
C VAL A 8 -0.24 0.51 10.24
N GLY A 9 0.76 0.73 11.10
CA GLY A 9 1.95 -0.11 11.26
C GLY A 9 1.70 -1.42 11.99
N GLN A 10 0.68 -2.19 11.60
CA GLN A 10 0.33 -3.48 12.22
C GLN A 10 0.06 -4.57 11.19
N CYS A 11 0.70 -5.73 11.36
CA CYS A 11 0.62 -6.87 10.43
C CYS A 11 0.14 -8.15 11.11
N ASN A 12 -1.05 -8.12 11.71
CA ASN A 12 -1.63 -9.27 12.39
C ASN A 12 -2.14 -10.29 11.36
N ALA A 13 -1.56 -11.49 11.37
CA ALA A 13 -2.00 -12.61 10.54
C ALA A 13 -3.36 -13.16 11.01
N PRO A 14 -4.14 -13.82 10.13
CA PRO A 14 -3.77 -14.22 8.77
C PRO A 14 -4.17 -13.24 7.67
N ASP A 15 -5.10 -12.32 7.94
CA ASP A 15 -5.70 -11.47 6.90
C ASP A 15 -5.05 -10.08 6.78
N PHE A 16 -4.19 -9.72 7.73
CA PHE A 16 -3.52 -8.42 7.82
C PHE A 16 -4.49 -7.22 7.82
N ALA A 17 -5.74 -7.41 8.25
CA ALA A 17 -6.74 -6.35 8.32
C ALA A 17 -6.31 -5.22 9.27
N SER A 18 -5.48 -5.53 10.27
CA SER A 18 -4.90 -4.58 11.23
C SER A 18 -4.11 -3.44 10.60
N ALA A 19 -3.61 -3.60 9.36
CA ALA A 19 -2.89 -2.54 8.66
C ALA A 19 -3.81 -1.36 8.28
N GLY A 20 -5.14 -1.50 8.41
CA GLY A 20 -6.08 -0.45 8.04
C GLY A 20 -6.26 -0.33 6.52
N GLY A 21 -6.79 0.80 6.05
CA GLY A 21 -6.91 1.13 4.63
C GLY A 21 -5.60 1.61 4.00
N HIS A 22 -5.62 1.99 2.73
CA HIS A 22 -4.46 2.61 2.09
C HIS A 22 -4.12 3.94 2.78
N PHE A 23 -2.83 4.28 2.82
CA PHE A 23 -2.39 5.58 3.31
C PHE A 23 -2.91 6.70 2.39
N ASN A 24 -3.88 7.48 2.89
CA ASN A 24 -4.62 8.46 2.09
C ASN A 24 -4.89 9.77 2.86
N PRO A 25 -3.85 10.56 3.19
CA PRO A 25 -4.01 11.81 3.93
C PRO A 25 -4.79 12.88 3.15
N SER A 26 -4.89 12.75 1.82
CA SER A 26 -5.59 13.71 0.95
C SER A 26 -7.03 13.32 0.61
N SER A 27 -7.55 12.22 1.18
CA SER A 27 -8.92 11.73 0.96
C SER A 27 -9.30 11.60 -0.52
N LYS A 28 -8.36 11.14 -1.35
CA LYS A 28 -8.59 10.84 -2.77
C LYS A 28 -9.25 9.48 -2.96
N MET A 29 -9.74 9.22 -4.16
CA MET A 29 -10.11 7.88 -4.59
C MET A 29 -8.86 7.06 -4.95
N HIS A 30 -8.99 5.75 -5.05
CA HIS A 30 -7.91 4.85 -5.41
C HIS A 30 -7.57 4.90 -6.90
N GLY A 31 -6.29 4.73 -7.21
CA GLY A 31 -5.84 4.26 -8.53
C GLY A 31 -5.31 5.37 -9.45
N PHE A 32 -4.19 5.09 -10.13
CA PHE A 32 -3.53 6.03 -11.04
C PHE A 32 -4.35 6.36 -12.30
N ARG A 33 -5.31 5.51 -12.67
CA ARG A 33 -6.20 5.68 -13.83
C ARG A 33 -7.56 6.24 -13.44
N ASN A 34 -7.82 6.42 -12.15
CA ASN A 34 -9.02 7.07 -11.66
C ASN A 34 -8.84 8.60 -11.72
N PRO A 35 -9.69 9.36 -12.44
CA PRO A 35 -9.59 10.82 -12.50
C PRO A 35 -9.69 11.53 -11.13
N ALA A 36 -10.33 10.88 -10.14
CA ALA A 36 -10.42 11.37 -8.77
C ALA A 36 -9.30 10.83 -7.86
N GLY A 37 -8.38 10.03 -8.41
CA GLY A 37 -7.29 9.39 -7.69
C GLY A 37 -5.97 10.17 -7.64
N HIS A 38 -4.90 9.60 -7.11
CA HIS A 38 -4.75 8.29 -6.44
C HIS A 38 -4.51 8.49 -4.93
N HIS A 39 -4.59 7.42 -4.13
CA HIS A 39 -4.15 7.48 -2.73
C HIS A 39 -2.63 7.70 -2.67
N ALA A 40 -2.13 8.41 -1.65
CA ALA A 40 -0.69 8.62 -1.50
C ALA A 40 0.10 7.30 -1.31
N GLY A 41 -0.57 6.27 -0.79
CA GLY A 41 -0.02 4.93 -0.61
C GLY A 41 -0.20 3.98 -1.79
N ASP A 42 -0.82 4.39 -2.89
CA ASP A 42 -0.91 3.53 -4.08
C ASP A 42 0.49 3.39 -4.72
N LEU A 43 0.91 2.16 -5.02
CA LEU A 43 2.17 1.85 -5.69
C LEU A 43 1.92 1.01 -6.95
N THR A 44 2.94 0.84 -7.78
CA THR A 44 2.81 -0.05 -8.94
C THR A 44 2.75 -1.51 -8.52
N ASN A 45 2.02 -2.32 -9.28
CA ASN A 45 2.02 -3.77 -9.23
C ASN A 45 3.44 -4.34 -9.22
N VAL A 46 3.61 -5.42 -8.46
CA VAL A 46 4.83 -6.23 -8.44
C VAL A 46 4.59 -7.60 -9.06
N SER A 47 5.59 -8.14 -9.77
CA SER A 47 5.55 -9.49 -10.30
C SER A 47 6.26 -10.43 -9.33
N ILE A 48 5.52 -11.36 -8.73
CA ILE A 48 6.06 -12.32 -7.77
C ILE A 48 6.52 -13.56 -8.58
N PRO A 49 7.83 -13.88 -8.59
CA PRO A 49 8.33 -15.05 -9.31
C PRO A 49 7.90 -16.35 -8.61
N GLU A 50 7.94 -17.47 -9.33
CA GLU A 50 7.61 -18.81 -8.81
C GLU A 50 8.48 -19.22 -7.60
N SER A 51 9.70 -18.68 -7.51
CA SER A 51 10.59 -18.90 -6.36
C SER A 51 10.05 -18.29 -5.05
N GLY A 52 9.06 -17.39 -5.12
CA GLY A 52 8.54 -16.61 -3.99
C GLY A 52 9.47 -15.49 -3.51
N ALA A 53 10.69 -15.41 -4.02
CA ALA A 53 11.67 -14.39 -3.63
C ALA A 53 11.60 -13.19 -4.59
N LEU A 54 11.12 -12.05 -4.08
CA LEU A 54 10.96 -10.82 -4.83
C LEU A 54 11.91 -9.73 -4.30
N ARG A 55 12.63 -9.07 -5.20
CA ARG A 55 13.31 -7.80 -4.94
C ARG A 55 12.80 -6.75 -5.91
N VAL A 56 12.34 -5.63 -5.38
CA VAL A 56 11.78 -4.51 -6.16
C VAL A 56 12.27 -3.18 -5.63
N GLU A 57 12.24 -2.18 -6.51
CA GLU A 57 12.40 -0.78 -6.17
C GLU A 57 11.17 -0.05 -6.71
N LEU A 58 10.47 0.66 -5.83
CA LEU A 58 9.21 1.33 -6.15
C LEU A 58 9.32 2.81 -5.77
N LEU A 59 8.80 3.68 -6.62
CA LEU A 59 8.73 5.10 -6.35
C LEU A 59 7.43 5.44 -5.63
N ALA A 60 7.53 6.11 -4.47
CA ALA A 60 6.40 6.57 -3.68
C ALA A 60 6.50 8.09 -3.44
N PRO A 61 6.11 8.93 -4.42
CA PRO A 61 6.36 10.38 -4.35
C PRO A 61 5.41 11.11 -3.38
N GLY A 62 4.29 10.49 -3.01
CA GLY A 62 3.27 11.08 -2.12
C GLY A 62 3.55 10.93 -0.63
N VAL A 63 4.68 10.34 -0.24
CA VAL A 63 4.98 9.95 1.15
C VAL A 63 6.41 10.32 1.55
N ARG A 64 6.69 10.29 2.85
CA ARG A 64 8.02 10.54 3.40
C ARG A 64 8.26 9.73 4.68
N LEU A 65 9.53 9.55 5.04
CA LEU A 65 9.94 9.01 6.35
C LEU A 65 10.27 10.13 7.37
N GLY A 66 10.53 11.34 6.89
CA GLY A 66 10.76 12.51 7.74
C GLY A 66 9.45 13.06 8.33
N PRO A 67 9.53 14.01 9.28
CA PRO A 67 8.35 14.69 9.81
C PRO A 67 7.61 15.51 8.73
N GLY A 68 6.35 15.82 9.01
CA GLY A 68 5.47 16.63 8.16
C GLY A 68 4.41 15.81 7.41
N ASP A 69 3.63 16.50 6.58
CA ASP A 69 2.52 15.89 5.83
C ASP A 69 2.99 14.71 4.96
N GLY A 70 2.20 13.64 4.99
CA GLY A 70 2.50 12.40 4.29
C GLY A 70 3.60 11.54 4.94
N THR A 71 3.92 11.80 6.22
CA THR A 71 4.86 10.93 6.96
C THR A 71 4.25 9.56 7.21
N LEU A 72 5.04 8.51 6.93
CA LEU A 72 4.67 7.11 7.21
C LEU A 72 5.02 6.68 8.64
N LEU A 73 5.73 7.54 9.37
CA LEU A 73 6.20 7.29 10.73
C LEU A 73 5.47 8.23 11.70
N ASP A 74 4.15 8.37 11.52
CA ASP A 74 3.27 9.06 12.45
C ASP A 74 2.97 8.17 13.67
N ALA A 75 1.96 8.53 14.47
CA ALA A 75 1.64 7.83 15.72
C ALA A 75 1.18 6.38 15.51
N ASP A 76 0.50 6.09 14.40
CA ASP A 76 0.00 4.74 14.09
C ASP A 76 0.96 3.97 13.17
N GLY A 77 1.91 4.68 12.54
CA GLY A 77 2.88 4.13 11.62
C GLY A 77 2.25 3.68 10.31
N ALA A 78 3.00 2.94 9.49
CA ALA A 78 2.51 2.43 8.22
C ALA A 78 3.00 1.01 7.96
N ALA A 79 2.34 0.31 7.04
CA ALA A 79 2.77 -1.01 6.58
C ALA A 79 2.76 -1.08 5.06
N VAL A 80 3.70 -1.81 4.47
CA VAL A 80 3.62 -2.23 3.06
C VAL A 80 2.81 -3.52 3.02
N VAL A 81 1.81 -3.58 2.15
CA VAL A 81 0.97 -4.76 1.94
C VAL A 81 1.05 -5.20 0.48
N ILE A 82 1.25 -6.50 0.27
CA ILE A 82 1.17 -7.13 -1.05
C ILE A 82 -0.13 -7.92 -1.13
N HIS A 83 -0.82 -7.80 -2.27
CA HIS A 83 -2.11 -8.44 -2.53
C HIS A 83 -2.00 -9.60 -3.52
N ALA A 84 -2.98 -10.51 -3.44
CA ALA A 84 -3.04 -11.74 -4.24
C ALA A 84 -3.20 -11.48 -5.75
N LEU A 85 -3.99 -10.48 -6.14
CA LEU A 85 -4.26 -10.13 -7.54
C LEU A 85 -3.55 -8.84 -7.90
N ALA A 86 -3.42 -8.58 -9.20
CA ALA A 86 -2.94 -7.29 -9.68
C ALA A 86 -3.98 -6.20 -9.39
N ASP A 87 -3.50 -5.02 -9.03
CA ASP A 87 -4.26 -3.79 -8.96
C ASP A 87 -4.64 -3.33 -10.39
N ASP A 88 -5.92 -3.00 -10.61
CA ASP A 88 -6.43 -2.45 -11.88
C ASP A 88 -6.14 -0.96 -12.09
N TYR A 89 -5.63 -0.30 -11.04
CA TYR A 89 -5.33 1.11 -10.88
C TYR A 89 -6.54 2.04 -11.04
N GLN A 90 -7.75 1.57 -10.80
CA GLN A 90 -8.97 2.35 -11.07
C GLN A 90 -10.07 2.15 -10.01
N THR A 91 -10.34 0.91 -9.62
CA THR A 91 -11.50 0.56 -8.79
C THR A 91 -11.31 0.93 -7.32
N ASP A 92 -12.21 1.72 -6.75
CA ASP A 92 -12.21 1.94 -5.31
C ASP A 92 -12.66 0.70 -4.50
N PRO A 93 -12.15 0.51 -3.28
CA PRO A 93 -11.14 1.33 -2.59
C PRO A 93 -9.70 0.85 -2.78
N ALA A 94 -9.46 -0.24 -3.53
CA ALA A 94 -8.18 -0.96 -3.52
C ALA A 94 -7.86 -1.72 -4.81
N GLY A 95 -8.43 -1.29 -5.93
CA GLY A 95 -8.00 -1.71 -7.27
C GLY A 95 -8.37 -3.14 -7.63
N ALA A 96 -9.41 -3.69 -7.00
CA ALA A 96 -9.78 -5.10 -7.10
C ALA A 96 -8.62 -6.08 -6.81
N SER A 97 -7.62 -5.66 -6.01
CA SER A 97 -6.38 -6.40 -5.77
C SER A 97 -6.56 -7.71 -4.97
N GLY A 98 -7.76 -7.97 -4.43
CA GLY A 98 -8.03 -9.18 -3.66
C GLY A 98 -7.40 -9.18 -2.26
N THR A 99 -7.20 -10.37 -1.70
CA THR A 99 -6.74 -10.55 -0.31
C THR A 99 -5.30 -10.08 -0.09
N ARG A 100 -4.99 -9.69 1.14
CA ARG A 100 -3.63 -9.34 1.59
C ARG A 100 -2.86 -10.63 1.84
N ILE A 101 -1.70 -10.79 1.21
CA ILE A 101 -0.90 -12.03 1.27
C ILE A 101 0.45 -11.85 1.97
N ALA A 102 0.93 -10.62 2.08
CA ALA A 102 2.10 -10.27 2.86
C ALA A 102 1.95 -8.86 3.44
N CYS A 103 2.53 -8.65 4.61
CA CYS A 103 2.53 -7.36 5.30
C CYS A 103 3.87 -7.15 5.99
N GLY A 104 4.41 -5.93 5.90
CA GLY A 104 5.62 -5.52 6.61
C GLY A 104 5.47 -4.12 7.17
N VAL A 105 5.73 -3.96 8.47
CA VAL A 105 5.69 -2.64 9.15
C VAL A 105 6.87 -1.79 8.67
N VAL A 106 6.60 -0.53 8.32
CA VAL A 106 7.62 0.45 7.95
C VAL A 106 8.32 0.94 9.22
N GLN A 107 9.63 0.75 9.30
CA GLN A 107 10.46 1.15 10.45
C GLN A 107 11.79 1.77 9.96
N ARG A 108 12.49 2.47 10.84
CA ARG A 108 13.85 3.02 10.58
C ARG A 108 14.93 2.04 10.99
#